data_AF-A0A1H5MYJ1-F1
#
_entry.id   AF-A0A1H5MYJ1-F1
#
_cell.length_a   1.000
_cell.length_b   1.000
_cell.length_c   1.000
_cell.angle_alpha   90.00
_cell.angle_beta   90.00
_cell.angle_gamma   90.00
#
_symmetry.space_group_name_H-M   'P 1'
#
loop_
_entity.id
_entity.type
_entity.pdbx_description
1 polymer ?
#
loop_
_entity_poly.entity_id
_entity_poly.type
_entity_poly.pdbx_seq_one_letter_code
_entity_poly.pdbx_strand_id
1 'polypeptide(L)'
;MKLSRLLFCLFLLFHVVNGSAQEKDLHQKIMKMDSLLFEEGFNKCNMEALKKITAEDLEFYHDQGGIILGKSDFIETTRKNICSINYKPIRKLDKESLEVFPLKSNGKIYGAIQSGIHEFYAKEEGKEPYLTSTAKFTHLWLKQGEKWLLKRVLSYDHRGPEDAHKNNIFEDRSTVETWLRENRVPALGLAVLKDYKLKEVKIYGELEENVPAPIDAIFNVASLTKPIVSVLTLKLVNNGDWDLDTPVSRYWTDPDVKDDPNSRLLTTRHILSHQSGFKNWRWENNSGKLAFDFEPGTGFNYSGEGFEYLQKALESKFGKPLEVLADSLLFQPLEMKDTHFYWKNSVEEDRFAQWHNSEGVHEYQVVKDTSASAADDLLTTMEDYGKFAEYVLNGAGLSKELFQEMTSDQLSENSGIKMGLGWELLPNLKGNEYAILHTGGDKGVFTLIMLLPETGEGVVMFTNGDNGNKLSFKIIEAYLSLGKQITGKSN
;
A
#
# COMPACT_ATOMS: atom_id res chain seq x y z
N MET A 1 14.15 59.34 25.45
CA MET A 1 13.82 57.96 25.89
C MET A 1 14.03 57.04 24.68
N LYS A 2 15.21 56.43 24.48
CA LYS A 2 15.68 55.14 25.06
C LYS A 2 14.69 53.97 24.84
N LEU A 3 14.95 53.12 23.83
CA LEU A 3 15.37 51.70 23.95
C LEU A 3 15.25 51.04 22.55
N SER A 4 16.37 50.73 21.89
CA SER A 4 16.97 49.38 21.81
C SER A 4 16.05 48.33 21.16
N ARG A 5 16.19 48.11 19.85
CA ARG A 5 15.77 46.86 19.20
C ARG A 5 17.03 46.03 18.94
N LEU A 6 17.17 44.99 19.75
CA LEU A 6 18.19 43.96 19.66
C LEU A 6 18.04 43.23 18.32
N LEU A 7 19.11 43.23 17.53
CA LEU A 7 19.33 42.26 16.45
C LEU A 7 19.50 40.89 17.10
N PHE A 8 18.58 39.96 16.88
CA PHE A 8 18.82 38.54 17.12
C PHE A 8 18.94 37.86 15.76
N CYS A 9 20.18 37.76 15.26
CA CYS A 9 20.52 36.87 14.17
C CYS A 9 20.37 35.43 14.68
N LEU A 10 19.24 34.80 14.40
CA LEU A 10 19.09 33.36 14.57
C LEU A 10 19.71 32.68 13.34
N PHE A 11 20.97 32.25 13.47
CA PHE A 11 21.58 31.30 12.55
C PHE A 11 20.79 29.98 12.65
N LEU A 12 19.90 29.74 11.69
CA LEU A 12 19.36 28.40 11.44
C LEU A 12 20.49 27.54 10.86
N LEU A 13 21.14 26.79 11.76
CA LEU A 13 22.00 25.67 11.42
C LEU A 13 21.13 24.61 10.72
N PHE A 14 21.09 24.65 9.39
CA PHE A 14 20.74 23.49 8.57
C PHE A 14 21.68 22.35 8.98
N HIS A 15 21.20 21.43 9.82
CA HIS A 15 21.81 20.12 9.94
C HIS A 15 21.45 19.35 8.66
N VAL A 16 22.18 19.65 7.59
CA VAL A 16 22.42 18.67 6.55
C VAL A 16 22.92 17.43 7.29
N VAL A 17 22.20 16.31 7.21
CA VAL A 17 22.70 15.00 7.61
C VAL A 17 23.87 14.69 6.67
N ASN A 18 25.03 15.26 6.99
CA ASN A 18 26.29 14.90 6.40
C ASN A 18 26.63 13.55 7.02
N GLY A 19 26.27 12.47 6.31
CA GLY A 19 26.93 11.18 6.52
C GLY A 19 28.43 11.45 6.61
N SER A 20 29.07 10.99 7.69
CA SER A 20 30.41 11.44 8.04
C SER A 20 31.37 11.21 6.86
N ALA A 21 32.37 12.07 6.67
CA ALA A 21 33.35 11.92 5.58
C ALA A 21 34.00 10.51 5.58
N GLN A 22 34.07 9.89 6.76
CA GLN A 22 34.57 8.52 6.97
C GLN A 22 33.62 7.43 6.42
N GLU A 23 32.31 7.64 6.44
CA GLU A 23 31.32 6.70 5.90
C GLU A 23 31.24 6.77 4.37
N LYS A 24 31.31 7.97 3.79
CA LYS A 24 31.43 8.13 2.33
C LYS A 24 32.73 7.49 1.79
N ASP A 25 33.85 7.64 2.51
CA ASP A 25 35.12 6.99 2.18
C ASP A 25 35.04 5.45 2.28
N LEU A 26 34.34 4.92 3.30
CA LEU A 26 34.14 3.47 3.42
C LEU A 26 33.29 2.91 2.28
N HIS A 27 32.18 3.57 1.94
CA HIS A 27 31.29 3.14 0.86
C HIS A 27 32.06 3.00 -0.46
N GLN A 28 32.84 4.01 -0.84
CA GLN A 28 33.67 3.98 -2.04
C GLN A 28 34.72 2.87 -2.01
N LYS A 29 35.34 2.61 -0.84
CA LYS A 29 36.29 1.50 -0.67
C LYS A 29 35.63 0.15 -0.88
N ILE A 30 34.47 -0.09 -0.26
CA ILE A 30 33.76 -1.36 -0.41
C ILE A 30 33.25 -1.57 -1.84
N MET A 31 32.77 -0.52 -2.52
CA MET A 31 32.45 -0.60 -3.96
C MET A 31 33.66 -1.02 -4.80
N LYS A 32 34.85 -0.52 -4.47
CA LYS A 32 36.09 -0.94 -5.15
C LYS A 32 36.41 -2.41 -4.86
N MET A 33 36.17 -2.89 -3.64
CA MET A 33 36.36 -4.29 -3.28
C MET A 33 35.36 -5.20 -4.03
N ASP A 34 34.10 -4.80 -4.16
CA ASP A 34 33.10 -5.50 -4.99
C ASP A 34 33.53 -5.57 -6.45
N SER A 35 34.02 -4.45 -7.01
CA SER A 35 34.54 -4.43 -8.38
C SER A 35 35.75 -5.36 -8.56
N LEU A 36 36.65 -5.48 -7.58
CA LEU A 36 37.74 -6.46 -7.64
C LEU A 36 37.25 -7.91 -7.58
N LEU A 37 36.22 -8.18 -6.76
CA LEU A 37 35.62 -9.49 -6.62
C LEU A 37 34.91 -9.91 -7.91
N PHE A 38 34.11 -9.02 -8.51
CA PHE A 38 33.20 -9.41 -9.58
C PHE A 38 33.58 -8.87 -10.96
N GLU A 39 34.10 -7.66 -11.11
CA GLU A 39 34.55 -7.21 -12.44
C GLU A 39 35.88 -7.86 -12.82
N GLU A 40 36.85 -7.90 -11.91
CA GLU A 40 38.13 -8.57 -12.16
C GLU A 40 38.04 -10.07 -11.95
N GLY A 41 37.60 -10.49 -10.76
CA GLY A 41 37.58 -11.89 -10.38
C GLY A 41 36.62 -12.76 -11.17
N PHE A 42 35.34 -12.38 -11.17
CA PHE A 42 34.25 -13.16 -11.78
C PHE A 42 34.16 -12.91 -13.30
N ASN A 43 33.90 -11.67 -13.72
CA ASN A 43 33.59 -11.31 -15.12
C ASN A 43 34.79 -11.41 -16.07
N LYS A 44 36.01 -11.16 -15.57
CA LYS A 44 37.28 -11.28 -16.32
C LYS A 44 38.09 -12.52 -15.96
N CYS A 45 37.60 -13.35 -15.04
CA CYS A 45 38.28 -14.59 -14.63
C CYS A 45 39.70 -14.39 -14.08
N ASN A 46 39.97 -13.25 -13.43
CA ASN A 46 41.26 -12.94 -12.84
C ASN A 46 41.38 -13.55 -11.43
N MET A 47 41.79 -14.82 -11.36
CA MET A 47 41.92 -15.54 -10.09
C MET A 47 42.98 -14.94 -9.16
N GLU A 48 44.00 -14.26 -9.70
CA GLU A 48 45.00 -13.57 -8.89
C GLU A 48 44.42 -12.34 -8.18
N ALA A 49 43.47 -11.64 -8.80
CA ALA A 49 42.72 -10.58 -8.13
C ALA A 49 41.88 -11.15 -6.97
N LEU A 50 41.16 -12.25 -7.20
CA LEU A 50 40.36 -12.92 -6.16
C LEU A 50 41.21 -13.39 -4.98
N LYS A 51 42.33 -14.07 -5.25
CA LYS A 51 43.24 -14.58 -4.19
C LYS A 51 43.73 -13.46 -3.26
N LYS A 52 43.96 -12.26 -3.79
CA LYS A 52 44.46 -11.10 -3.03
C LYS A 52 43.44 -10.52 -2.05
N ILE A 53 42.15 -10.65 -2.36
CA ILE A 53 41.07 -10.03 -1.57
C ILE A 53 40.27 -11.06 -0.76
N THR A 54 40.59 -12.34 -0.84
CA THR A 54 39.87 -13.42 -0.12
C THR A 54 40.62 -13.77 1.17
N ALA A 55 39.92 -14.01 2.27
CA ALA A 55 40.53 -14.54 3.51
C ALA A 55 40.88 -16.03 3.35
N GLU A 56 41.92 -16.53 4.03
CA GLU A 56 42.29 -17.96 3.94
C GLU A 56 41.16 -18.90 4.39
N ASP A 57 40.43 -18.49 5.42
CA ASP A 57 39.33 -19.18 6.05
C ASP A 57 37.97 -18.57 5.65
N LEU A 58 37.82 -18.23 4.37
CA LEU A 58 36.55 -17.77 3.78
C LEU A 58 35.43 -18.79 4.01
N GLU A 59 34.22 -18.31 4.27
CA GLU A 59 33.01 -19.12 4.18
C GLU A 59 32.08 -18.60 3.09
N PHE A 60 31.61 -19.46 2.19
CA PHE A 60 30.68 -19.10 1.13
C PHE A 60 29.45 -20.01 1.20
N TYR A 61 28.28 -19.41 1.37
CA TYR A 61 26.99 -20.10 1.45
C TYR A 61 26.13 -19.70 0.26
N HIS A 62 25.66 -20.68 -0.49
CA HIS A 62 24.79 -20.49 -1.65
C HIS A 62 23.55 -21.37 -1.52
N ASP A 63 22.39 -20.75 -1.63
CA ASP A 63 21.07 -21.43 -1.55
C ASP A 63 20.87 -22.56 -2.57
N GLN A 64 21.43 -22.46 -3.78
CA GLN A 64 21.37 -23.50 -4.82
C GLN A 64 22.67 -24.31 -4.94
N GLY A 65 23.83 -23.70 -4.65
CA GLY A 65 25.16 -24.30 -4.84
C GLY A 65 25.75 -24.99 -3.60
N GLY A 66 25.14 -24.83 -2.43
CA GLY A 66 25.64 -25.37 -1.17
C GLY A 66 26.77 -24.52 -0.54
N ILE A 67 27.58 -25.15 0.30
CA ILE A 67 28.59 -24.49 1.12
C ILE A 67 29.99 -24.73 0.54
N ILE A 68 30.83 -23.68 0.51
CA ILE A 68 32.26 -23.75 0.20
C ILE A 68 33.05 -23.14 1.37
N LEU A 69 34.05 -23.85 1.86
CA LEU A 69 34.87 -23.44 3.00
C LEU A 69 36.34 -23.34 2.57
N GLY A 70 36.97 -22.21 2.88
CA GLY A 70 38.37 -21.93 2.59
C GLY A 70 38.61 -21.26 1.24
N LYS A 71 39.71 -20.50 1.17
CA LYS A 71 40.12 -19.76 -0.04
C LYS A 71 40.33 -20.67 -1.25
N SER A 72 41.08 -21.75 -1.07
CA SER A 72 41.49 -22.61 -2.19
C SER A 72 40.27 -23.17 -2.93
N ASP A 73 39.30 -23.71 -2.19
CA ASP A 73 38.09 -24.31 -2.74
C ASP A 73 37.20 -23.26 -3.42
N PHE A 74 37.11 -22.05 -2.85
CA PHE A 74 36.38 -20.94 -3.47
C PHE A 74 36.97 -20.52 -4.81
N ILE A 75 38.30 -20.36 -4.88
CA ILE A 75 38.99 -19.98 -6.12
C ILE A 75 38.87 -21.08 -7.18
N GLU A 76 39.07 -22.35 -6.79
CA GLU A 76 38.94 -23.49 -7.69
C GLU A 76 37.51 -23.64 -8.24
N THR A 77 36.51 -23.56 -7.35
CA THR A 77 35.11 -23.68 -7.74
C THR A 77 34.70 -22.54 -8.67
N THR A 78 35.11 -21.31 -8.36
CA THR A 78 34.87 -20.14 -9.24
C THR A 78 35.49 -20.36 -10.62
N ARG A 79 36.76 -20.76 -10.68
CA ARG A 79 37.45 -21.05 -11.95
C ARG A 79 36.72 -22.13 -12.77
N LYS A 80 36.27 -23.21 -12.12
CA LYS A 80 35.61 -24.33 -12.80
C LYS A 80 34.21 -23.96 -13.30
N ASN A 81 33.40 -23.34 -12.45
CA ASN A 81 31.97 -23.15 -12.73
C ASN A 81 31.65 -21.85 -13.46
N ILE A 82 32.53 -20.85 -13.39
CA ILE A 82 32.31 -19.53 -14.00
C ILE A 82 33.23 -19.33 -15.20
N CYS A 83 34.48 -19.78 -15.11
CA CYS A 83 35.51 -19.45 -16.09
C CYS A 83 35.81 -20.56 -17.12
N SER A 84 35.20 -21.74 -16.95
CA SER A 84 35.43 -22.90 -17.82
C SER A 84 34.14 -23.43 -18.47
N ILE A 85 33.11 -22.58 -18.58
CA ILE A 85 31.81 -22.91 -19.15
C ILE A 85 31.62 -22.34 -20.57
N ASN A 86 30.71 -22.93 -21.34
CA ASN A 86 30.53 -22.69 -22.79
C ASN A 86 29.85 -21.35 -23.16
N TYR A 87 29.53 -20.52 -22.17
CA TYR A 87 29.05 -19.16 -22.33
C TYR A 87 29.73 -18.29 -21.29
N LYS A 88 29.80 -16.97 -21.52
CA LYS A 88 30.40 -16.04 -20.57
C LYS A 88 29.34 -15.59 -19.54
N PRO A 89 29.44 -16.00 -18.27
CA PRO A 89 28.60 -15.42 -17.22
C PRO A 89 29.08 -13.98 -16.92
N ILE A 90 28.13 -13.08 -16.73
CA ILE A 90 28.39 -11.69 -16.36
C ILE A 90 27.55 -11.38 -15.13
N ARG A 91 28.18 -10.88 -14.08
CA ARG A 91 27.48 -10.38 -12.90
C ARG A 91 27.54 -8.87 -12.86
N LYS A 92 26.42 -8.23 -12.56
CA LYS A 92 26.33 -6.77 -12.33
C LYS A 92 25.81 -6.50 -10.93
N LEU A 93 26.29 -5.41 -10.32
CA LEU A 93 25.70 -4.86 -9.11
C LEU A 93 24.50 -3.99 -9.50
N ASP A 94 23.34 -4.23 -8.91
CA ASP A 94 22.35 -3.16 -8.83
C ASP A 94 22.86 -2.15 -7.80
N LYS A 95 23.36 -1.02 -8.32
CA LYS A 95 24.00 0.02 -7.49
C LYS A 95 23.01 0.71 -6.57
N GLU A 96 21.71 0.72 -6.90
CA GLU A 96 20.68 1.35 -6.09
C GLU A 96 20.33 0.48 -4.87
N SER A 97 20.50 -0.84 -4.99
CA SER A 97 20.30 -1.80 -3.89
C SER A 97 21.47 -1.92 -2.90
N LEU A 98 22.60 -1.26 -3.16
CA LEU A 98 23.83 -1.48 -2.39
C LEU A 98 23.76 -0.78 -1.02
N GLU A 99 23.91 -1.57 0.04
CA GLU A 99 24.11 -1.07 1.39
C GLU A 99 25.50 -1.45 1.92
N VAL A 100 26.12 -0.53 2.67
CA VAL A 100 27.41 -0.74 3.33
C VAL A 100 27.31 -0.31 4.79
N PHE A 101 27.39 -1.28 5.69
CA PHE A 101 27.35 -1.03 7.13
C PHE A 101 28.74 -1.14 7.78
N PRO A 102 29.24 -0.10 8.47
CA PRO A 102 30.55 -0.13 9.10
C PRO A 102 30.57 -0.97 10.40
N LEU A 103 31.53 -1.88 10.53
CA LEU A 103 31.79 -2.57 11.80
C LEU A 103 32.90 -1.85 12.57
N LYS A 104 32.53 -1.27 13.71
CA LYS A 104 33.42 -0.46 14.56
C LYS A 104 33.67 -1.16 15.91
N SER A 105 34.90 -1.08 16.41
CA SER A 105 35.28 -1.45 17.77
C SER A 105 36.14 -0.35 18.36
N ASN A 106 35.79 0.17 19.53
CA ASN A 106 36.42 1.34 20.16
C ASN A 106 36.55 2.55 19.18
N GLY A 107 35.48 2.81 18.41
CA GLY A 107 35.44 3.89 17.42
C GLY A 107 36.26 3.66 16.15
N LYS A 108 36.99 2.54 16.03
CA LYS A 108 37.79 2.19 14.84
C LYS A 108 37.09 1.15 13.98
N ILE A 109 37.03 1.39 12.67
CA ILE A 109 36.47 0.44 11.71
C ILE A 109 37.43 -0.76 11.58
N TYR A 110 36.91 -1.95 11.86
CA TYR A 110 37.62 -3.23 11.69
C TYR A 110 37.01 -4.10 10.59
N GLY A 111 35.83 -3.73 10.08
CA GLY A 111 35.15 -4.47 9.02
C GLY A 111 33.99 -3.70 8.42
N ALA A 112 33.32 -4.32 7.46
CA ALA A 112 32.09 -3.81 6.85
C ALA A 112 31.21 -4.99 6.43
N ILE A 113 29.90 -4.80 6.54
CA ILE A 113 28.90 -5.67 5.92
C ILE A 113 28.45 -4.96 4.65
N GLN A 114 28.51 -5.67 3.52
CA GLN A 114 28.01 -5.20 2.24
C GLN A 114 26.83 -6.08 1.85
N SER A 115 25.69 -5.49 1.49
CA SER A 115 24.51 -6.23 1.03
C SER A 115 23.87 -5.54 -0.17
N GLY A 116 23.04 -6.28 -0.90
CA GLY A 116 22.29 -5.77 -2.04
C GLY A 116 21.85 -6.88 -2.98
N ILE A 117 21.63 -6.52 -4.24
CA ILE A 117 21.16 -7.41 -5.31
C ILE A 117 22.20 -7.47 -6.44
N HIS A 118 22.45 -8.68 -6.91
CA HIS A 118 23.22 -8.94 -8.13
C HIS A 118 22.31 -9.45 -9.25
N GLU A 119 22.55 -8.94 -10.45
CA GLU A 119 22.00 -9.49 -11.68
C GLU A 119 23.04 -10.38 -12.35
N PHE A 120 22.61 -11.55 -12.84
CA PHE A 120 23.44 -12.49 -13.56
C PHE A 120 22.93 -12.62 -15.00
N TYR A 121 23.86 -12.53 -15.94
CA TYR A 121 23.61 -12.64 -17.37
C TYR A 121 24.45 -13.75 -17.97
N ALA A 122 23.94 -14.34 -19.05
CA ALA A 122 24.70 -15.20 -19.94
C ALA A 122 25.00 -14.47 -21.25
N LYS A 123 26.24 -14.57 -21.73
CA LYS A 123 26.65 -14.12 -23.06
C LYS A 123 27.25 -15.27 -23.85
N GLU A 124 26.50 -15.76 -24.83
CA GLU A 124 26.97 -16.75 -25.81
C GLU A 124 27.63 -16.06 -27.01
N GLU A 125 28.47 -16.80 -27.75
CA GLU A 125 29.11 -16.27 -28.95
C GLU A 125 28.06 -15.88 -30.00
N GLY A 126 28.15 -14.65 -30.50
CA GLY A 126 27.22 -14.10 -31.49
C GLY A 126 25.83 -13.70 -30.96
N LYS A 127 25.56 -13.80 -29.65
CA LYS A 127 24.30 -13.34 -29.02
C LYS A 127 24.53 -12.15 -28.09
N GLU A 128 23.52 -11.29 -27.96
CA GLU A 128 23.50 -10.25 -26.93
C GLU A 128 23.35 -10.86 -25.53
N PRO A 129 23.92 -10.24 -24.47
CA PRO A 129 23.75 -10.72 -23.11
C PRO A 129 22.27 -10.73 -22.70
N TYR A 130 21.82 -11.82 -22.10
CA TYR A 130 20.46 -11.95 -21.57
C TYR A 130 20.49 -12.29 -20.08
N LEU A 131 19.52 -11.74 -19.34
CA LEU A 131 19.40 -11.94 -17.90
C LEU A 131 19.02 -13.41 -17.63
N THR A 132 19.73 -14.05 -16.71
CA THR A 132 19.47 -15.44 -16.31
C THR A 132 18.87 -15.51 -14.91
N SER A 133 19.30 -14.64 -14.00
CA SER A 133 18.78 -14.61 -12.64
C SER A 133 19.16 -13.33 -11.90
N THR A 134 18.48 -13.07 -10.80
CA THR A 134 18.92 -12.14 -9.74
C THR A 134 19.17 -12.91 -8.45
N ALA A 135 19.99 -12.36 -7.55
CA ALA A 135 20.16 -12.89 -6.20
C ALA A 135 20.46 -11.78 -5.20
N LYS A 136 19.97 -11.95 -3.97
CA LYS A 136 20.42 -11.17 -2.82
C LYS A 136 21.79 -11.67 -2.36
N PHE A 137 22.59 -10.76 -1.84
CA PHE A 137 23.88 -11.13 -1.27
C PHE A 137 24.18 -10.40 0.04
N THR A 138 25.10 -10.98 0.81
CA THR A 138 25.74 -10.33 1.95
C THR A 138 27.20 -10.75 2.04
N HIS A 139 28.11 -9.78 2.03
CA HIS A 139 29.53 -9.98 2.24
C HIS A 139 29.98 -9.41 3.58
N LEU A 140 30.77 -10.19 4.31
CA LEU A 140 31.57 -9.70 5.42
C LEU A 140 32.97 -9.40 4.91
N TRP A 141 33.36 -8.12 4.99
CA TRP A 141 34.71 -7.65 4.74
C TRP A 141 35.41 -7.36 6.06
N LEU A 142 36.60 -7.92 6.27
CA LEU A 142 37.45 -7.62 7.41
C LEU A 142 38.66 -6.78 7.00
N LYS A 143 38.98 -5.77 7.80
CA LYS A 143 40.14 -4.92 7.62
C LYS A 143 41.33 -5.50 8.36
N GLN A 144 42.39 -5.83 7.64
CA GLN A 144 43.67 -6.29 8.17
C GLN A 144 44.80 -5.34 7.71
N GLY A 145 45.19 -4.42 8.59
CA GLY A 145 46.06 -3.30 8.21
C GLY A 145 45.37 -2.40 7.18
N GLU A 146 46.02 -2.17 6.04
CA GLU A 146 45.45 -1.42 4.91
C GLU A 146 44.65 -2.31 3.93
N LYS A 147 44.61 -3.63 4.15
CA LYS A 147 43.92 -4.57 3.26
C LYS A 147 42.51 -4.87 3.75
N TRP A 148 41.62 -5.10 2.79
CA TRP A 148 40.27 -5.60 3.01
C TRP A 148 40.18 -7.02 2.46
N LEU A 149 39.69 -7.94 3.29
CA LEU A 149 39.56 -9.35 2.95
C LEU A 149 38.11 -9.79 3.08
N LEU A 150 37.61 -10.46 2.05
CA LEU A 150 36.33 -11.14 2.02
C LEU A 150 36.40 -12.35 2.96
N LYS A 151 35.63 -12.30 4.03
CA LYS A 151 35.63 -13.30 5.10
C LYS A 151 34.43 -14.24 5.01
N ARG A 152 33.27 -13.71 4.65
CA ARG A 152 32.04 -14.51 4.48
C ARG A 152 31.22 -13.97 3.32
N VAL A 153 30.59 -14.88 2.59
CA VAL A 153 29.65 -14.58 1.51
C VAL A 153 28.38 -15.38 1.72
N LEU A 154 27.24 -14.70 1.68
CA LEU A 154 25.92 -15.28 1.56
C LEU A 154 25.40 -14.88 0.18
N SER A 155 25.04 -15.85 -0.67
CA SER A 155 24.38 -15.63 -1.96
C SER A 155 23.07 -16.42 -1.94
N TYR A 156 21.94 -15.73 -1.93
CA TYR A 156 20.65 -16.34 -1.62
C TYR A 156 19.49 -15.65 -2.34
N ASP A 157 18.32 -16.29 -2.35
CA ASP A 157 17.12 -15.80 -3.03
C ASP A 157 17.38 -15.66 -4.55
N HIS A 158 17.97 -16.70 -5.16
CA HIS A 158 18.19 -16.72 -6.61
C HIS A 158 16.85 -16.90 -7.34
N ARG A 159 16.46 -15.89 -8.12
CA ARG A 159 15.19 -15.85 -8.86
C ARG A 159 15.42 -15.80 -10.36
N GLY A 160 14.50 -16.38 -11.13
CA GLY A 160 14.55 -16.36 -12.58
C GLY A 160 14.28 -14.98 -13.19
N PRO A 161 14.51 -14.79 -14.50
CA PRO A 161 14.38 -13.49 -15.17
C PRO A 161 12.95 -12.91 -15.11
N GLU A 162 11.94 -13.78 -15.04
CA GLU A 162 10.53 -13.39 -14.95
C GLU A 162 10.17 -12.72 -13.62
N ASP A 163 10.94 -13.02 -12.56
CA ASP A 163 10.80 -12.39 -11.24
C ASP A 163 11.80 -11.25 -11.03
N ALA A 164 12.88 -11.21 -11.80
CA ALA A 164 13.98 -10.26 -11.66
C ALA A 164 13.64 -8.81 -12.06
N HIS A 165 12.58 -8.59 -12.84
CA HIS A 165 12.14 -7.26 -13.26
C HIS A 165 10.89 -6.76 -12.53
N LYS A 166 10.43 -7.47 -11.50
CA LYS A 166 9.56 -6.87 -10.50
C LYS A 166 10.46 -6.00 -9.62
N ASN A 167 10.76 -4.78 -10.09
CA ASN A 167 11.29 -3.68 -9.26
C ASN A 167 10.21 -3.26 -8.25
N ASN A 168 9.79 -4.22 -7.44
CA ASN A 168 8.79 -4.02 -6.44
C ASN A 168 9.51 -3.48 -5.21
N ILE A 169 9.50 -2.16 -5.05
CA ILE A 169 10.04 -1.48 -3.87
C ILE A 169 9.47 -2.03 -2.56
N PHE A 170 8.35 -2.76 -2.62
CA PHE A 170 7.67 -3.38 -1.47
C PHE A 170 8.27 -4.72 -1.01
N GLU A 171 9.41 -5.14 -1.56
CA GLU A 171 10.18 -6.29 -1.07
C GLU A 171 11.09 -5.98 0.12
N ASP A 172 11.50 -4.72 0.27
CA ASP A 172 12.40 -4.27 1.32
C ASP A 172 11.79 -3.10 2.10
N ARG A 173 11.73 -3.26 3.43
CA ARG A 173 11.07 -2.29 4.31
C ARG A 173 11.76 -0.93 4.27
N SER A 174 13.09 -0.89 4.24
CA SER A 174 13.85 0.37 4.28
C SER A 174 13.63 1.19 3.00
N THR A 175 13.48 0.50 1.86
CA THR A 175 13.14 1.09 0.56
C THR A 175 11.73 1.67 0.58
N VAL A 176 10.73 0.95 1.11
CA VAL A 176 9.37 1.48 1.27
C VAL A 176 9.37 2.71 2.17
N GLU A 177 10.03 2.65 3.34
CA GLU A 177 10.07 3.78 4.28
C GLU A 177 10.80 5.00 3.70
N THR A 178 11.83 4.78 2.87
CA THR A 178 12.49 5.87 2.13
C THR A 178 11.53 6.49 1.11
N TRP A 179 10.84 5.66 0.32
CA TRP A 179 9.84 6.12 -0.63
C TRP A 179 8.69 6.89 0.04
N LEU A 180 8.24 6.46 1.22
CA LEU A 180 7.25 7.16 2.03
C LEU A 180 7.73 8.55 2.46
N ARG A 181 8.96 8.67 2.97
CA ARG A 181 9.59 9.95 3.31
C ARG A 181 9.71 10.88 2.11
N GLU A 182 10.12 10.37 0.95
CA GLU A 182 10.21 11.14 -0.30
C GLU A 182 8.85 11.68 -0.76
N ASN A 183 7.78 10.94 -0.49
CA ASN A 183 6.41 11.35 -0.82
C ASN A 183 5.71 12.11 0.31
N ARG A 184 6.38 12.30 1.46
CA ARG A 184 5.84 12.93 2.66
C ARG A 184 4.52 12.28 3.11
N VAL A 185 4.54 10.96 3.18
CA VAL A 185 3.44 10.13 3.70
C VAL A 185 3.97 9.38 4.92
N PRO A 186 3.56 9.72 6.15
CA PRO A 186 4.18 9.15 7.36
C PRO A 186 3.95 7.66 7.55
N ALA A 187 2.74 7.15 7.29
CA ALA A 187 2.40 5.74 7.36
C ALA A 187 1.64 5.24 6.13
N LEU A 188 1.86 3.95 5.85
CA LEU A 188 1.18 3.18 4.83
C LEU A 188 0.76 1.84 5.41
N GLY A 189 -0.55 1.61 5.50
CA GLY A 189 -1.11 0.27 5.61
C GLY A 189 -1.39 -0.31 4.24
N LEU A 190 -1.15 -1.61 4.07
CA LEU A 190 -1.38 -2.34 2.83
C LEU A 190 -1.92 -3.75 3.12
N ALA A 191 -3.06 -4.09 2.52
CA ALA A 191 -3.54 -5.46 2.41
C ALA A 191 -3.50 -5.92 0.95
N VAL A 192 -2.99 -7.13 0.71
CA VAL A 192 -2.85 -7.71 -0.63
C VAL A 192 -3.65 -8.99 -0.69
N LEU A 193 -4.53 -9.07 -1.69
CA LEU A 193 -5.37 -10.22 -1.97
C LEU A 193 -4.90 -10.90 -3.25
N LYS A 194 -4.74 -12.22 -3.19
CA LYS A 194 -4.45 -13.09 -4.34
C LYS A 194 -5.16 -14.41 -4.16
N ASP A 195 -5.57 -15.03 -5.26
CA ASP A 195 -6.31 -16.29 -5.25
C ASP A 195 -7.52 -16.24 -4.30
N TYR A 196 -8.26 -15.11 -4.32
CA TYR A 196 -9.45 -14.88 -3.49
C TYR A 196 -9.18 -14.93 -1.98
N LYS A 197 -7.94 -14.65 -1.56
CA LYS A 197 -7.51 -14.69 -0.16
C LYS A 197 -6.65 -13.49 0.22
N LEU A 198 -6.83 -12.97 1.42
CA LEU A 198 -5.90 -12.04 2.06
C LEU A 198 -4.57 -12.76 2.32
N LYS A 199 -3.52 -12.39 1.57
CA LYS A 199 -2.21 -13.03 1.65
C LYS A 199 -1.24 -12.27 2.54
N GLU A 200 -1.30 -10.94 2.48
CA GLU A 200 -0.33 -10.09 3.15
C GLU A 200 -1.06 -8.89 3.78
N VAL A 201 -0.70 -8.59 5.03
CA VAL A 201 -0.98 -7.33 5.72
C VAL A 201 0.36 -6.72 6.11
N LYS A 202 0.61 -5.49 5.69
CA LYS A 202 1.86 -4.78 5.98
C LYS A 202 1.55 -3.37 6.45
N ILE A 203 2.22 -2.95 7.51
CA ILE A 203 2.21 -1.56 7.99
C ILE A 203 3.64 -1.03 7.96
N TYR A 204 3.81 0.16 7.37
CA TYR A 204 5.07 0.87 7.24
C TYR A 204 4.97 2.27 7.85
N GLY A 205 6.12 2.81 8.27
CA GLY A 205 6.20 4.19 8.74
C GLY A 205 5.68 4.38 10.16
N GLU A 206 5.11 5.56 10.44
CA GLU A 206 4.89 6.09 11.78
C GLU A 206 3.45 6.62 11.98
N LEU A 207 2.83 6.33 13.13
CA LEU A 207 1.49 6.86 13.50
C LEU A 207 1.54 8.37 13.70
N GLU A 208 2.60 8.81 14.35
CA GLU A 208 2.95 10.19 14.69
C GLU A 208 4.49 10.28 14.76
N GLU A 209 5.03 11.50 14.90
CA GLU A 209 6.46 11.76 14.81
C GLU A 209 7.29 10.85 15.75
N ASN A 210 8.16 10.01 15.17
CA ASN A 210 9.03 9.05 15.86
C ASN A 210 8.30 7.89 16.58
N VAL A 211 7.03 7.64 16.27
CA VAL A 211 6.25 6.51 16.82
C VAL A 211 5.92 5.54 15.68
N PRO A 212 6.62 4.39 15.58
CA PRO A 212 6.36 3.41 14.54
C PRO A 212 4.91 2.93 14.54
N ALA A 213 4.33 2.78 13.35
CA ALA A 213 2.99 2.24 13.20
C ALA A 213 2.98 0.73 13.49
N PRO A 214 2.22 0.26 14.51
CA PRO A 214 2.11 -1.16 14.81
C PRO A 214 1.27 -1.86 13.73
N ILE A 215 1.35 -3.19 13.68
CA ILE A 215 0.66 -3.99 12.65
C ILE A 215 -0.87 -3.85 12.71
N ASP A 216 -1.40 -3.59 13.91
CA ASP A 216 -2.80 -3.37 14.26
C ASP A 216 -3.14 -1.89 14.44
N ALA A 217 -2.40 -1.01 13.75
CA ALA A 217 -2.70 0.41 13.68
C ALA A 217 -4.14 0.65 13.19
N ILE A 218 -4.84 1.57 13.86
CA ILE A 218 -6.20 2.00 13.53
C ILE A 218 -6.12 3.22 12.62
N PHE A 219 -6.86 3.20 11.52
CA PHE A 219 -6.97 4.30 10.57
C PHE A 219 -8.41 4.79 10.51
N ASN A 220 -8.59 6.10 10.35
CA ASN A 220 -9.79 6.64 9.72
C ASN A 220 -9.71 6.30 8.22
N VAL A 221 -10.75 5.69 7.66
CA VAL A 221 -10.78 5.32 6.24
C VAL A 221 -11.62 6.22 5.35
N ALA A 222 -12.14 7.32 5.91
CA ALA A 222 -12.97 8.28 5.19
C ALA A 222 -14.10 7.55 4.42
N SER A 223 -14.31 7.92 3.16
CA SER A 223 -15.39 7.36 2.34
C SER A 223 -15.32 5.86 2.03
N LEU A 224 -14.29 5.13 2.45
CA LEU A 224 -14.33 3.65 2.47
C LEU A 224 -15.35 3.09 3.47
N THR A 225 -15.97 3.92 4.30
CA THR A 225 -17.21 3.58 5.01
C THR A 225 -18.34 3.12 4.07
N LYS A 226 -18.48 3.74 2.90
CA LYS A 226 -19.60 3.49 1.97
C LYS A 226 -19.65 2.06 1.44
N PRO A 227 -18.55 1.43 1.00
CA PRO A 227 -18.51 0.00 0.71
C PRO A 227 -19.06 -0.91 1.82
N ILE A 228 -18.69 -0.65 3.09
CA ILE A 228 -19.18 -1.43 4.24
C ILE A 228 -20.70 -1.28 4.37
N VAL A 229 -21.21 -0.04 4.32
CA VAL A 229 -22.65 0.23 4.42
C VAL A 229 -23.43 -0.31 3.23
N SER A 230 -22.84 -0.28 2.03
CA SER A 230 -23.43 -0.89 0.84
C SER A 230 -23.60 -2.39 1.02
N VAL A 231 -22.54 -3.11 1.37
CA VAL A 231 -22.61 -4.56 1.59
C VAL A 231 -23.55 -4.90 2.74
N LEU A 232 -23.53 -4.14 3.84
CA LEU A 232 -24.49 -4.28 4.94
C LEU A 232 -25.94 -4.20 4.45
N THR A 233 -26.24 -3.17 3.66
CA THR A 233 -27.59 -2.93 3.12
C THR A 233 -27.99 -4.04 2.16
N LEU A 234 -27.07 -4.48 1.30
CA LEU A 234 -27.31 -5.58 0.37
C LEU A 234 -27.49 -6.92 1.07
N LYS A 235 -26.86 -7.15 2.25
CA LYS A 235 -27.17 -8.33 3.07
C LYS A 235 -28.60 -8.30 3.61
N LEU A 236 -29.10 -7.13 4.01
CA LEU A 236 -30.50 -6.96 4.40
C LEU A 236 -31.45 -7.21 3.22
N VAL A 237 -31.09 -6.76 2.00
CA VAL A 237 -31.83 -7.06 0.77
C VAL A 237 -31.84 -8.55 0.48
N ASN A 238 -30.67 -9.19 0.53
CA ASN A 238 -30.50 -10.62 0.30
C ASN A 238 -31.35 -11.48 1.26
N ASN A 239 -31.55 -11.02 2.50
CA ASN A 239 -32.38 -11.69 3.49
C ASN A 239 -33.88 -11.42 3.32
N GLY A 240 -34.27 -10.52 2.41
CA GLY A 240 -35.66 -10.06 2.25
C GLY A 240 -36.13 -9.07 3.31
N ASP A 241 -35.22 -8.58 4.16
CA ASP A 241 -35.50 -7.60 5.22
C ASP A 241 -35.51 -6.16 4.71
N TRP A 242 -34.94 -5.92 3.52
CA TRP A 242 -34.89 -4.63 2.85
C TRP A 242 -35.14 -4.80 1.34
N ASP A 243 -35.49 -3.71 0.65
CA ASP A 243 -35.81 -3.74 -0.77
C ASP A 243 -35.12 -2.54 -1.46
N LEU A 244 -34.45 -2.79 -2.58
CA LEU A 244 -33.65 -1.77 -3.27
C LEU A 244 -34.51 -0.65 -3.85
N ASP A 245 -35.71 -0.98 -4.31
CA ASP A 245 -36.55 -0.14 -5.17
C ASP A 245 -37.76 0.45 -4.45
N THR A 246 -37.97 0.07 -3.20
CA THR A 246 -38.96 0.68 -2.32
C THR A 246 -38.49 2.09 -1.91
N PRO A 247 -39.34 3.13 -2.05
CA PRO A 247 -38.98 4.47 -1.61
C PRO A 247 -38.61 4.52 -0.13
N VAL A 248 -37.45 5.11 0.17
CA VAL A 248 -36.91 5.14 1.55
C VAL A 248 -37.74 6.00 2.50
N SER A 249 -38.52 6.94 1.96
CA SER A 249 -39.51 7.75 2.70
C SER A 249 -40.61 6.94 3.38
N ARG A 250 -40.77 5.65 3.04
CA ARG A 250 -41.64 4.74 3.81
C ARG A 250 -41.14 4.46 5.22
N TYR A 251 -39.82 4.58 5.43
CA TYR A 251 -39.18 4.31 6.72
C TYR A 251 -38.79 5.58 7.44
N TRP A 252 -38.26 6.57 6.70
CA TRP A 252 -37.85 7.85 7.26
C TRP A 252 -37.76 8.92 6.18
N THR A 253 -38.14 10.16 6.53
CA THR A 253 -38.00 11.32 5.65
C THR A 253 -37.33 12.47 6.38
N ASP A 254 -36.24 13.02 5.81
CA ASP A 254 -35.56 14.18 6.36
C ASP A 254 -36.52 15.40 6.40
N PRO A 255 -36.61 16.13 7.53
CA PRO A 255 -37.47 17.31 7.66
C PRO A 255 -37.23 18.41 6.61
N ASP A 256 -36.02 18.55 6.09
CA ASP A 256 -35.67 19.58 5.09
C ASP A 256 -36.32 19.31 3.72
N VAL A 257 -36.58 18.04 3.38
CA VAL A 257 -37.14 17.64 2.08
C VAL A 257 -38.51 16.95 2.18
N LYS A 258 -39.14 17.00 3.35
CA LYS A 258 -40.42 16.31 3.61
C LYS A 258 -41.58 16.71 2.68
N ASP A 259 -41.56 17.95 2.23
CA ASP A 259 -42.60 18.54 1.36
C ASP A 259 -42.21 18.48 -0.12
N ASP A 260 -40.97 18.07 -0.43
CA ASP A 260 -40.48 17.90 -1.79
C ASP A 260 -41.02 16.57 -2.38
N PRO A 261 -41.65 16.56 -3.56
CA PRO A 261 -42.17 15.35 -4.17
C PRO A 261 -41.09 14.29 -4.46
N ASN A 262 -39.83 14.70 -4.70
CA ASN A 262 -38.71 13.78 -4.96
C ASN A 262 -38.40 12.86 -3.77
N SER A 263 -38.77 13.25 -2.55
CA SER A 263 -38.64 12.38 -1.37
C SER A 263 -39.40 11.06 -1.50
N ARG A 264 -40.46 11.03 -2.31
CA ARG A 264 -41.26 9.82 -2.60
C ARG A 264 -40.68 8.95 -3.72
N LEU A 265 -39.65 9.43 -4.40
CA LEU A 265 -38.99 8.77 -5.53
C LEU A 265 -37.60 8.23 -5.14
N LEU A 266 -36.99 8.75 -4.08
CA LEU A 266 -35.68 8.28 -3.60
C LEU A 266 -35.77 6.82 -3.12
N THR A 267 -34.95 5.95 -3.72
CA THR A 267 -34.85 4.52 -3.36
C THR A 267 -33.44 4.22 -2.84
N THR A 268 -33.26 3.02 -2.29
CA THR A 268 -31.93 2.58 -1.84
C THR A 268 -30.98 2.40 -3.02
N ARG A 269 -31.48 1.89 -4.15
CA ARG A 269 -30.72 1.82 -5.40
C ARG A 269 -30.15 3.18 -5.77
N HIS A 270 -30.99 4.22 -5.80
CA HIS A 270 -30.56 5.59 -6.11
C HIS A 270 -29.47 6.08 -5.16
N ILE A 271 -29.53 5.74 -3.88
CA ILE A 271 -28.52 6.15 -2.91
C ILE A 271 -27.19 5.44 -3.16
N LEU A 272 -27.23 4.11 -3.26
CA LEU A 272 -26.02 3.29 -3.42
C LEU A 272 -25.31 3.56 -4.76
N SER A 273 -26.03 3.99 -5.80
CA SER A 273 -25.45 4.36 -7.10
C SER A 273 -25.14 5.86 -7.25
N HIS A 274 -25.25 6.66 -6.19
CA HIS A 274 -25.04 8.12 -6.23
C HIS A 274 -25.95 8.88 -7.22
N GLN A 275 -27.20 8.45 -7.30
CA GLN A 275 -28.27 9.06 -8.07
C GLN A 275 -29.37 9.63 -7.16
N SER A 276 -29.03 10.01 -5.92
CA SER A 276 -29.99 10.49 -4.93
C SER A 276 -30.61 11.84 -5.29
N GLY A 277 -29.95 12.64 -6.14
CA GLY A 277 -30.32 14.04 -6.36
C GLY A 277 -29.75 14.99 -5.32
N PHE A 278 -29.03 14.51 -4.32
CA PHE A 278 -28.40 15.37 -3.30
C PHE A 278 -26.98 15.78 -3.69
N LYS A 279 -26.50 16.87 -3.06
CA LYS A 279 -25.08 17.21 -3.02
C LYS A 279 -24.28 16.23 -2.16
N ASN A 280 -22.95 16.40 -2.15
CA ASN A 280 -22.12 15.60 -1.26
C ASN A 280 -22.49 15.85 0.19
N TRP A 281 -22.58 17.12 0.56
CA TRP A 281 -22.92 17.57 1.91
C TRP A 281 -23.92 18.71 1.89
N ARG A 282 -24.86 18.74 2.86
CA ARG A 282 -25.91 19.76 2.91
C ARG A 282 -25.38 21.19 3.08
N TRP A 283 -24.18 21.37 3.64
CA TRP A 283 -23.54 22.68 3.76
C TRP A 283 -23.04 23.25 2.42
N GLU A 284 -22.98 22.44 1.36
CA GLU A 284 -22.71 22.90 0.00
C GLU A 284 -23.93 23.58 -0.66
N ASN A 285 -25.10 23.49 -0.02
CA ASN A 285 -26.25 24.28 -0.39
C ASN A 285 -26.18 25.65 0.28
N ASN A 286 -26.57 26.70 -0.45
CA ASN A 286 -26.60 28.07 0.10
C ASN A 286 -27.50 28.20 1.35
N SER A 287 -28.50 27.33 1.49
CA SER A 287 -29.39 27.25 2.65
C SER A 287 -28.76 26.54 3.85
N GLY A 288 -27.66 25.80 3.66
CA GLY A 288 -27.10 24.86 4.64
C GLY A 288 -27.99 23.64 4.93
N LYS A 289 -29.02 23.41 4.10
CA LYS A 289 -30.05 22.38 4.29
C LYS A 289 -30.00 21.34 3.20
N LEU A 290 -30.56 20.16 3.47
CA LEU A 290 -30.70 19.12 2.46
C LEU A 290 -31.71 19.59 1.39
N ALA A 291 -31.39 19.35 0.12
CA ALA A 291 -32.25 19.71 -1.02
C ALA A 291 -31.93 18.80 -2.21
N PHE A 292 -32.92 18.54 -3.06
CA PHE A 292 -32.74 17.84 -4.33
C PHE A 292 -32.32 18.84 -5.42
N ASP A 293 -31.17 18.61 -6.06
CA ASP A 293 -30.70 19.33 -7.24
C ASP A 293 -31.31 18.75 -8.53
N PHE A 294 -31.71 17.47 -8.51
CA PHE A 294 -32.39 16.79 -9.61
C PHE A 294 -33.26 15.62 -9.09
N GLU A 295 -34.14 15.11 -9.96
CA GLU A 295 -35.01 13.97 -9.63
C GLU A 295 -34.18 12.69 -9.42
N PRO A 296 -34.38 11.94 -8.32
CA PRO A 296 -33.64 10.71 -8.06
C PRO A 296 -33.65 9.74 -9.25
N GLY A 297 -32.49 9.16 -9.57
CA GLY A 297 -32.31 8.23 -10.70
C GLY A 297 -32.09 8.89 -12.06
N THR A 298 -32.35 10.20 -12.22
CA THR A 298 -32.22 10.90 -13.52
C THR A 298 -30.83 11.50 -13.79
N GLY A 299 -29.99 11.59 -12.76
CA GLY A 299 -28.64 12.15 -12.83
C GLY A 299 -27.67 11.45 -11.88
N PHE A 300 -26.42 11.87 -11.89
CA PHE A 300 -25.35 11.37 -11.02
C PHE A 300 -24.73 12.54 -10.25
N ASN A 301 -24.60 12.36 -8.93
CA ASN A 301 -23.81 13.24 -8.08
C ASN A 301 -23.33 12.47 -6.86
N TYR A 302 -22.01 12.43 -6.65
CA TYR A 302 -21.44 11.76 -5.49
C TYR A 302 -21.99 12.39 -4.20
N SER A 303 -22.55 11.56 -3.32
CA SER A 303 -23.40 12.02 -2.23
C SER A 303 -23.18 11.26 -0.93
N GLY A 304 -22.46 11.87 0.02
CA GLY A 304 -22.41 11.46 1.43
C GLY A 304 -23.78 11.60 2.11
N GLU A 305 -24.50 12.69 1.85
CA GLU A 305 -25.87 12.89 2.37
C GLU A 305 -26.84 11.78 1.96
N GLY A 306 -26.67 11.19 0.77
CA GLY A 306 -27.44 10.01 0.38
C GLY A 306 -27.23 8.85 1.35
N PHE A 307 -25.99 8.55 1.70
CA PHE A 307 -25.65 7.49 2.66
C PHE A 307 -26.11 7.82 4.09
N GLU A 308 -25.99 9.07 4.52
CA GLU A 308 -26.56 9.53 5.81
C GLU A 308 -28.09 9.37 5.86
N TYR A 309 -28.77 9.67 4.76
CA TYR A 309 -30.22 9.44 4.64
C TYR A 309 -30.55 7.95 4.76
N LEU A 310 -29.78 7.09 4.09
CA LEU A 310 -29.94 5.63 4.17
C LEU A 310 -29.73 5.12 5.58
N GLN A 311 -28.72 5.61 6.31
CA GLN A 311 -28.52 5.29 7.72
C GLN A 311 -29.79 5.57 8.53
N LYS A 312 -30.36 6.79 8.43
CA LYS A 312 -31.58 7.13 9.18
C LYS A 312 -32.77 6.25 8.80
N ALA A 313 -32.90 5.90 7.52
CA ALA A 313 -33.96 5.01 7.06
C ALA A 313 -33.80 3.58 7.62
N LEU A 314 -32.57 3.04 7.63
CA LEU A 314 -32.25 1.74 8.22
C LEU A 314 -32.50 1.75 9.73
N GLU A 315 -31.94 2.72 10.45
CA GLU A 315 -32.10 2.84 11.91
C GLU A 315 -33.58 2.99 12.30
N SER A 316 -34.36 3.78 11.55
CA SER A 316 -35.81 3.94 11.75
C SER A 316 -36.57 2.64 11.57
N LYS A 317 -36.29 1.88 10.49
CA LYS A 317 -36.97 0.62 10.22
C LYS A 317 -36.65 -0.46 11.25
N PHE A 318 -35.38 -0.61 11.61
CA PHE A 318 -34.92 -1.71 12.45
C PHE A 318 -34.93 -1.37 13.95
N GLY A 319 -35.08 -0.10 14.31
CA GLY A 319 -35.01 0.36 15.70
C GLY A 319 -33.66 0.10 16.35
N LYS A 320 -32.59 0.03 15.55
CA LYS A 320 -31.22 -0.31 15.96
C LYS A 320 -30.23 0.67 15.32
N PRO A 321 -29.19 1.12 16.04
CA PRO A 321 -28.11 1.91 15.46
C PRO A 321 -27.37 1.17 14.34
N LEU A 322 -26.79 1.92 13.39
CA LEU A 322 -26.01 1.36 12.28
C LEU A 322 -24.91 0.40 12.75
N GLU A 323 -24.14 0.78 13.76
CA GLU A 323 -23.08 -0.06 14.37
C GLU A 323 -23.62 -1.43 14.80
N VAL A 324 -24.83 -1.50 15.37
CA VAL A 324 -25.42 -2.76 15.83
C VAL A 324 -25.83 -3.64 14.65
N LEU A 325 -26.34 -3.03 13.58
CA LEU A 325 -26.67 -3.76 12.35
C LEU A 325 -25.39 -4.33 11.72
N ALA A 326 -24.35 -3.51 11.56
CA ALA A 326 -23.07 -3.91 10.99
C ALA A 326 -22.33 -4.93 11.83
N ASP A 327 -22.31 -4.79 13.16
CA ASP A 327 -21.68 -5.75 14.06
C ASP A 327 -22.30 -7.14 13.90
N SER A 328 -23.63 -7.21 13.83
CA SER A 328 -24.34 -8.49 13.67
C SER A 328 -24.20 -9.14 12.29
N LEU A 329 -24.14 -8.35 11.21
CA LEU A 329 -24.20 -8.85 9.84
C LEU A 329 -22.83 -8.93 9.17
N LEU A 330 -21.83 -8.16 9.64
CA LEU A 330 -20.50 -8.06 9.05
C LEU A 330 -19.39 -8.20 10.09
N PHE A 331 -19.30 -7.34 11.12
CA PHE A 331 -18.08 -7.28 11.92
C PHE A 331 -17.85 -8.55 12.77
N GLN A 332 -18.86 -9.06 13.49
CA GLN A 332 -18.71 -10.32 14.22
C GLN A 332 -18.50 -11.51 13.29
N PRO A 333 -19.31 -11.73 12.22
CA PRO A 333 -19.10 -12.85 11.31
C PRO A 333 -17.75 -12.86 10.59
N LEU A 334 -17.18 -11.70 10.33
CA LEU A 334 -15.89 -11.54 9.65
C LEU A 334 -14.72 -11.35 10.62
N GLU A 335 -14.96 -11.41 11.93
CA GLU A 335 -13.96 -11.15 12.97
C GLU A 335 -13.22 -9.81 12.81
N MET A 336 -13.96 -8.76 12.45
CA MET A 336 -13.47 -7.39 12.34
C MET A 336 -13.58 -6.67 13.70
N LYS A 337 -12.68 -7.03 14.63
CA LYS A 337 -12.80 -6.70 16.06
C LYS A 337 -12.51 -5.24 16.38
N ASP A 338 -11.72 -4.58 15.54
CA ASP A 338 -11.24 -3.21 15.69
C ASP A 338 -11.88 -2.27 14.65
N THR A 339 -13.11 -2.58 14.22
CA THR A 339 -13.86 -1.79 13.22
C THR A 339 -15.11 -1.14 13.81
N HIS A 340 -15.17 0.19 13.79
CA HIS A 340 -16.20 0.99 14.46
C HIS A 340 -16.59 2.21 13.62
N PHE A 341 -17.89 2.54 13.57
CA PHE A 341 -18.39 3.75 12.86
C PHE A 341 -18.14 5.07 13.60
N TYR A 342 -17.62 5.01 14.83
CA TYR A 342 -17.36 6.17 15.66
C TYR A 342 -16.34 5.85 16.75
N TRP A 343 -15.83 6.90 17.38
CA TRP A 343 -14.88 6.81 18.50
C TRP A 343 -15.58 6.34 19.78
N LYS A 344 -15.57 5.03 20.01
CA LYS A 344 -16.03 4.44 21.28
C LYS A 344 -14.91 4.32 22.29
N ASN A 345 -15.26 4.13 23.56
CA ASN A 345 -14.29 4.04 24.67
C ASN A 345 -13.25 2.91 24.53
N SER A 346 -13.50 1.90 23.68
CA SER A 346 -12.56 0.82 23.43
C SER A 346 -11.57 1.10 22.28
N VAL A 347 -11.69 2.24 21.59
CA VAL A 347 -10.71 2.65 20.58
C VAL A 347 -9.43 3.08 21.31
N GLU A 348 -8.35 2.34 21.07
CA GLU A 348 -7.03 2.59 21.62
C GLU A 348 -6.33 3.70 20.83
N GLU A 349 -6.28 4.90 21.42
CA GLU A 349 -5.74 6.11 20.79
C GLU A 349 -4.25 6.01 20.47
N ASP A 350 -3.49 5.22 21.23
CA ASP A 350 -2.06 4.96 21.00
C ASP A 350 -1.80 4.07 19.76
N ARG A 351 -2.83 3.42 19.22
CA ARG A 351 -2.78 2.71 17.93
C ARG A 351 -3.28 3.54 16.76
N PHE A 352 -3.84 4.73 17.01
CA PHE A 352 -4.45 5.53 15.95
C PHE A 352 -3.41 6.26 15.11
N ALA A 353 -3.49 6.09 13.78
CA ALA A 353 -2.62 6.78 12.83
C ALA A 353 -3.05 8.24 12.69
N GLN A 354 -2.30 9.14 13.34
CA GLN A 354 -2.62 10.56 13.36
C GLN A 354 -2.47 11.20 11.98
N TRP A 355 -3.26 12.24 11.73
CA TRP A 355 -3.36 12.88 10.43
C TRP A 355 -2.25 13.91 10.19
N HIS A 356 -1.69 13.91 8.98
CA HIS A 356 -0.59 14.79 8.59
C HIS A 356 -0.91 15.60 7.33
N ASN A 357 -0.45 16.84 7.30
CA ASN A 357 -0.66 17.73 6.16
C ASN A 357 0.25 17.36 4.96
N SER A 358 0.17 18.14 3.87
CA SER A 358 0.98 17.95 2.66
C SER A 358 2.50 18.09 2.84
N GLU A 359 2.98 18.62 3.97
CA GLU A 359 4.39 18.65 4.32
C GLU A 359 4.82 17.43 5.14
N GLY A 360 3.90 16.52 5.48
CA GLY A 360 4.14 15.36 6.33
C GLY A 360 4.19 15.71 7.82
N VAL A 361 3.62 16.84 8.22
CA VAL A 361 3.63 17.33 9.61
C VAL A 361 2.28 17.11 10.26
N HIS A 362 2.28 16.65 11.51
CA HIS A 362 1.07 16.51 12.32
C HIS A 362 0.56 17.91 12.72
N GLU A 363 -0.47 18.39 12.02
CA GLU A 363 -1.12 19.69 12.27
C GLU A 363 -2.62 19.56 12.54
N TYR A 364 -3.23 18.48 12.09
CA TYR A 364 -4.66 18.27 12.23
C TYR A 364 -4.98 17.66 13.59
N GLN A 365 -5.85 18.35 14.34
CA GLN A 365 -6.39 17.81 15.59
C GLN A 365 -7.23 16.58 15.30
N VAL A 366 -6.98 15.49 16.03
CA VAL A 366 -7.82 14.29 15.98
C VAL A 366 -9.20 14.63 16.54
N VAL A 367 -10.22 14.54 15.69
CA VAL A 367 -11.62 14.74 16.10
C VAL A 367 -12.20 13.38 16.44
N LYS A 368 -12.63 13.21 17.69
CA LYS A 368 -13.25 11.96 18.19
C LYS A 368 -14.76 12.04 18.05
N ASP A 369 -15.28 11.84 16.83
CA ASP A 369 -16.73 11.79 16.64
C ASP A 369 -17.30 10.57 17.38
N THR A 370 -18.42 10.77 18.05
CA THR A 370 -19.13 9.73 18.83
C THR A 370 -20.45 9.32 18.16
N SER A 371 -20.74 9.87 16.99
CA SER A 371 -21.89 9.54 16.16
C SER A 371 -21.44 8.75 14.94
N ALA A 372 -22.17 7.69 14.61
CA ALA A 372 -21.91 6.92 13.40
C ALA A 372 -22.25 7.76 12.15
N SER A 373 -21.37 7.71 11.15
CA SER A 373 -21.63 8.16 9.78
C SER A 373 -21.69 6.95 8.85
N ALA A 374 -22.67 6.90 7.96
CA ALA A 374 -22.73 5.89 6.90
C ALA A 374 -21.88 6.27 5.68
N ALA A 375 -21.43 7.51 5.63
CA ALA A 375 -20.66 8.05 4.52
C ALA A 375 -19.16 8.11 4.81
N ASP A 376 -18.74 8.24 6.06
CA ASP A 376 -17.38 8.63 6.44
C ASP A 376 -16.93 8.06 7.78
N ASP A 377 -15.70 8.38 8.21
CA ASP A 377 -15.21 8.20 9.59
C ASP A 377 -15.26 6.78 10.19
N LEU A 378 -15.28 5.73 9.37
CA LEU A 378 -15.07 4.38 9.88
C LEU A 378 -13.62 4.25 10.37
N LEU A 379 -13.49 3.83 11.63
CA LEU A 379 -12.21 3.47 12.24
C LEU A 379 -12.00 1.97 12.05
N THR A 380 -10.87 1.54 11.49
CA THR A 380 -10.59 0.12 11.25
C THR A 380 -9.09 -0.15 11.20
N THR A 381 -8.70 -1.42 11.25
CA THR A 381 -7.33 -1.87 10.98
C THR A 381 -7.20 -2.40 9.56
N MET A 382 -5.95 -2.50 9.07
CA MET A 382 -5.71 -3.08 7.75
C MET A 382 -6.08 -4.57 7.69
N GLU A 383 -5.95 -5.31 8.79
CA GLU A 383 -6.36 -6.71 8.85
C GLU A 383 -7.88 -6.84 8.72
N ASP A 384 -8.64 -6.06 9.48
CA ASP A 384 -10.11 -6.11 9.47
C ASP A 384 -10.68 -5.74 8.11
N TYR A 385 -10.26 -4.61 7.55
CA TYR A 385 -10.74 -4.21 6.23
C TYR A 385 -10.22 -5.14 5.12
N GLY A 386 -9.05 -5.76 5.31
CA GLY A 386 -8.57 -6.85 4.46
C GLY A 386 -9.48 -8.08 4.46
N LYS A 387 -10.02 -8.46 5.62
CA LYS A 387 -11.04 -9.54 5.74
C LYS A 387 -12.34 -9.14 5.03
N PHE A 388 -12.76 -7.89 5.14
CA PHE A 388 -13.90 -7.37 4.37
C PHE A 388 -13.64 -7.44 2.86
N ALA A 389 -12.47 -7.00 2.39
CA ALA A 389 -12.08 -7.09 0.99
C ALA A 389 -12.08 -8.53 0.46
N GLU A 390 -11.57 -9.49 1.26
CA GLU A 390 -11.64 -10.92 0.93
C GLU A 390 -13.09 -11.39 0.83
N TYR A 391 -13.93 -11.00 1.77
CA TYR A 391 -15.35 -11.35 1.78
C TYR A 391 -16.07 -10.84 0.52
N VAL A 392 -15.77 -9.60 0.09
CA VAL A 392 -16.34 -9.03 -1.15
C VAL A 392 -15.86 -9.78 -2.39
N LEU A 393 -14.55 -10.08 -2.52
CA LEU A 393 -14.02 -10.89 -3.62
C LEU A 393 -14.69 -12.26 -3.72
N ASN A 394 -15.13 -12.82 -2.58
CA ASN A 394 -15.83 -14.11 -2.52
C ASN A 394 -17.36 -13.98 -2.60
N GLY A 395 -17.88 -12.87 -3.16
CA GLY A 395 -19.31 -12.69 -3.42
C GLY A 395 -20.09 -12.01 -2.30
N ALA A 396 -19.42 -11.53 -1.25
CA ALA A 396 -20.01 -10.83 -0.10
C ALA A 396 -21.17 -11.59 0.60
N GLY A 397 -21.23 -12.92 0.45
CA GLY A 397 -22.32 -13.76 0.95
C GLY A 397 -23.71 -13.40 0.39
N LEU A 398 -23.75 -12.73 -0.77
CA LEU A 398 -24.96 -12.39 -1.49
C LEU A 398 -25.35 -13.52 -2.46
N SER A 399 -26.60 -13.52 -2.93
CA SER A 399 -26.98 -14.32 -4.09
C SER A 399 -26.15 -13.92 -5.31
N LYS A 400 -25.98 -14.84 -6.25
CA LYS A 400 -25.22 -14.56 -7.47
C LYS A 400 -25.82 -13.39 -8.25
N GLU A 401 -27.15 -13.33 -8.31
CA GLU A 401 -27.89 -12.29 -9.02
C GLU A 401 -27.67 -10.92 -8.36
N LEU A 402 -27.73 -10.84 -7.03
CA LEU A 402 -27.54 -9.58 -6.31
C LEU A 402 -26.08 -9.13 -6.32
N PHE A 403 -25.11 -10.05 -6.28
CA PHE A 403 -23.71 -9.70 -6.45
C PHE A 403 -23.43 -9.16 -7.86
N GLN A 404 -23.99 -9.79 -8.90
CA GLN A 404 -23.92 -9.29 -10.27
C GLN A 404 -24.55 -7.90 -10.39
N GLU A 405 -25.67 -7.65 -9.72
CA GLU A 405 -26.32 -6.35 -9.69
C GLU A 405 -25.47 -5.29 -8.97
N MET A 406 -24.84 -5.65 -7.84
CA MET A 406 -23.91 -4.80 -7.10
C MET A 406 -22.74 -4.33 -7.97
N THR A 407 -22.23 -5.21 -8.84
CA THR A 407 -21.07 -4.95 -9.69
C THR A 407 -21.41 -4.58 -11.14
N SER A 408 -22.69 -4.32 -11.44
CA SER A 408 -23.15 -3.85 -12.75
C SER A 408 -23.37 -2.34 -12.75
N ASP A 409 -23.06 -1.69 -13.87
CA ASP A 409 -23.29 -0.25 -14.04
C ASP A 409 -24.77 0.11 -13.88
N GLN A 410 -25.06 0.96 -12.90
CA GLN A 410 -26.39 1.47 -12.59
C GLN A 410 -26.69 2.80 -13.30
N LEU A 411 -25.67 3.43 -13.91
CA LEU A 411 -25.81 4.72 -14.56
C LEU A 411 -26.27 4.57 -16.02
N SER A 412 -26.83 5.66 -16.57
CA SER A 412 -27.14 5.71 -18.00
C SER A 412 -25.85 5.81 -18.84
N GLU A 413 -25.90 5.35 -20.09
CA GLU A 413 -24.72 5.13 -20.96
C GLU A 413 -23.79 6.36 -21.16
N ASN A 414 -24.22 7.58 -20.82
CA ASN A 414 -23.52 8.84 -21.13
C ASN A 414 -22.76 9.49 -19.96
N SER A 415 -22.67 8.87 -18.78
CA SER A 415 -22.05 9.49 -17.58
C SER A 415 -20.53 9.61 -17.62
N GLY A 416 -19.82 8.85 -18.47
CA GLY A 416 -18.35 8.76 -18.46
C GLY A 416 -17.75 8.08 -17.21
N ILE A 417 -18.52 7.99 -16.13
CA ILE A 417 -18.27 7.25 -14.88
C ILE A 417 -19.12 5.99 -14.90
N LYS A 418 -18.63 4.91 -14.32
CA LYS A 418 -19.37 3.65 -14.15
C LYS A 418 -19.52 3.38 -12.67
N MET A 419 -20.74 3.13 -12.20
CA MET A 419 -21.05 3.03 -10.78
C MET A 419 -21.97 1.85 -10.53
N GLY A 420 -21.55 0.92 -9.67
CA GLY A 420 -22.35 -0.15 -9.14
C GLY A 420 -23.14 0.31 -7.91
N LEU A 421 -23.49 -0.64 -7.03
CA LEU A 421 -24.12 -0.33 -5.74
C LEU A 421 -23.02 -0.13 -4.69
N GLY A 422 -22.59 1.11 -4.49
CA GLY A 422 -21.54 1.51 -3.53
C GLY A 422 -20.11 1.31 -4.01
N TRP A 423 -19.91 1.11 -5.32
CA TRP A 423 -18.61 0.82 -5.93
C TRP A 423 -18.45 1.54 -7.26
N GLU A 424 -17.34 2.24 -7.46
CA GLU A 424 -16.92 2.64 -8.80
C GLU A 424 -16.49 1.41 -9.59
N LEU A 425 -16.74 1.42 -10.90
CA LEU A 425 -16.43 0.32 -11.81
C LEU A 425 -15.40 0.74 -12.84
N LEU A 426 -14.41 -0.11 -13.07
CA LEU A 426 -13.48 -0.03 -14.19
C LEU A 426 -13.70 -1.24 -15.12
N PRO A 427 -14.58 -1.13 -16.12
CA PRO A 427 -14.89 -2.25 -17.01
C PRO A 427 -13.85 -2.43 -18.11
N ASN A 428 -14.01 -3.50 -18.91
CA ASN A 428 -13.26 -3.76 -20.14
C ASN A 428 -11.74 -3.93 -19.93
N LEU A 429 -11.33 -4.52 -18.81
CA LEU A 429 -9.95 -4.94 -18.61
C LEU A 429 -9.64 -6.21 -19.42
N LYS A 430 -8.36 -6.50 -19.60
CA LYS A 430 -7.91 -7.62 -20.43
C LYS A 430 -8.48 -8.94 -19.90
N GLY A 431 -9.02 -9.78 -20.80
CA GLY A 431 -9.55 -11.08 -20.45
C GLY A 431 -10.99 -11.07 -19.92
N ASN A 432 -11.79 -10.04 -20.27
CA ASN A 432 -13.13 -9.78 -19.74
C ASN A 432 -13.17 -9.45 -18.24
N GLU A 433 -12.03 -9.05 -17.68
CA GLU A 433 -11.93 -8.61 -16.30
C GLU A 433 -12.54 -7.21 -16.12
N TYR A 434 -12.89 -6.89 -14.88
CA TYR A 434 -13.26 -5.55 -14.43
C TYR A 434 -12.71 -5.32 -13.01
N ALA A 435 -12.54 -4.05 -12.62
CA ALA A 435 -12.26 -3.73 -11.22
C ALA A 435 -13.47 -3.07 -10.58
N ILE A 436 -13.73 -3.41 -9.32
CA ILE A 436 -14.54 -2.59 -8.43
C ILE A 436 -13.60 -1.85 -7.49
N LEU A 437 -13.85 -0.56 -7.28
CA LEU A 437 -12.98 0.26 -6.47
C LEU A 437 -13.77 1.33 -5.70
N HIS A 438 -13.12 1.86 -4.67
CA HIS A 438 -13.57 3.06 -3.98
C HIS A 438 -12.34 3.76 -3.39
N THR A 439 -12.38 5.09 -3.32
CA THR A 439 -11.35 5.88 -2.63
C THR A 439 -11.95 6.61 -1.43
N GLY A 440 -11.11 6.99 -0.48
CA GLY A 440 -11.49 7.86 0.62
C GLY A 440 -10.46 8.97 0.78
N GLY A 441 -10.91 10.13 1.23
CA GLY A 441 -10.02 11.26 1.47
C GLY A 441 -10.62 12.23 2.47
N ASP A 442 -9.85 12.50 3.52
CA ASP A 442 -10.08 13.56 4.49
C ASP A 442 -8.79 14.36 4.68
N LYS A 443 -8.81 15.37 5.55
CA LYS A 443 -7.58 16.07 5.94
C LYS A 443 -6.61 15.07 6.59
N GLY A 444 -5.47 14.88 5.95
CA GLY A 444 -4.44 13.94 6.37
C GLY A 444 -4.83 12.47 6.26
N VAL A 445 -5.79 12.12 5.38
CA VAL A 445 -6.18 10.74 5.11
C VAL A 445 -6.32 10.55 3.61
N PHE A 446 -5.77 9.45 3.10
CA PHE A 446 -6.15 8.93 1.79
C PHE A 446 -6.20 7.42 1.84
N THR A 447 -7.25 6.85 1.26
CA THR A 447 -7.49 5.41 1.26
C THR A 447 -7.97 4.92 -0.10
N LEU A 448 -7.71 3.65 -0.39
CA LEU A 448 -8.12 2.99 -1.62
C LEU A 448 -8.44 1.53 -1.33
N ILE A 449 -9.52 1.03 -1.93
CA ILE A 449 -9.73 -0.39 -2.19
C ILE A 449 -9.91 -0.60 -3.69
N MET A 450 -9.26 -1.62 -4.24
CA MET A 450 -9.46 -2.06 -5.62
C MET A 450 -9.42 -3.58 -5.68
N LEU A 451 -10.47 -4.18 -6.22
CA LEU A 451 -10.64 -5.63 -6.31
C LEU A 451 -10.91 -6.02 -7.76
N LEU A 452 -10.30 -7.12 -8.22
CA LEU A 452 -10.51 -7.74 -9.53
C LEU A 452 -11.22 -9.08 -9.30
N PRO A 453 -12.56 -9.14 -9.43
CA PRO A 453 -13.32 -10.31 -9.06
C PRO A 453 -13.04 -11.56 -9.90
N GLU A 454 -12.66 -11.44 -11.19
CA GLU A 454 -12.44 -12.64 -12.02
C GLU A 454 -11.08 -13.31 -11.73
N THR A 455 -10.02 -12.53 -11.47
CA THR A 455 -8.70 -13.06 -11.08
C THR A 455 -8.58 -13.36 -9.58
N GLY A 456 -9.46 -12.81 -8.75
CA GLY A 456 -9.38 -12.94 -7.30
C GLY A 456 -8.21 -12.15 -6.70
N GLU A 457 -7.79 -11.08 -7.36
CA GLU A 457 -6.74 -10.17 -6.91
C GLU A 457 -7.34 -8.92 -6.27
N GLY A 458 -6.60 -8.30 -5.36
CA GLY A 458 -7.04 -7.05 -4.76
C GLY A 458 -5.97 -6.36 -3.96
N VAL A 459 -6.15 -5.05 -3.76
CA VAL A 459 -5.29 -4.25 -2.91
C VAL A 459 -6.12 -3.24 -2.12
N VAL A 460 -5.79 -3.12 -0.84
CA VAL A 460 -6.33 -2.09 0.05
C VAL A 460 -5.15 -1.29 0.58
N MET A 461 -5.26 0.04 0.58
CA MET A 461 -4.24 0.97 1.04
C MET A 461 -4.85 2.00 1.97
N PHE A 462 -4.24 2.19 3.15
CA PHE A 462 -4.54 3.30 4.06
C PHE A 462 -3.30 4.15 4.27
N THR A 463 -3.47 5.46 4.31
CA THR A 463 -2.40 6.42 4.61
C THR A 463 -2.90 7.48 5.56
N ASN A 464 -1.99 8.04 6.36
CA ASN A 464 -2.27 9.09 7.34
C ASN A 464 -1.68 10.46 6.91
N GLY A 465 -1.68 10.77 5.61
CA GLY A 465 -1.26 12.07 5.11
C GLY A 465 -1.89 12.49 3.78
N ASP A 466 -1.98 13.81 3.56
CA ASP A 466 -2.60 14.43 2.37
C ASP A 466 -2.02 13.96 1.03
N ASN A 467 -0.77 13.48 1.03
CA ASN A 467 -0.06 13.03 -0.16
C ASN A 467 -0.31 11.56 -0.53
N GLY A 468 -1.15 10.83 0.23
CA GLY A 468 -1.32 9.39 0.08
C GLY A 468 -1.77 8.96 -1.32
N ASN A 469 -2.54 9.78 -2.02
CA ASN A 469 -3.00 9.50 -3.39
C ASN A 469 -1.85 9.30 -4.40
N LYS A 470 -0.67 9.88 -4.15
CA LYS A 470 0.53 9.73 -5.00
C LYS A 470 1.08 8.31 -5.00
N LEU A 471 0.74 7.52 -3.98
CA LEU A 471 1.26 6.17 -3.79
C LEU A 471 0.47 5.12 -4.62
N SER A 472 -0.79 5.40 -4.93
CA SER A 472 -1.76 4.44 -5.46
C SER A 472 -1.30 3.73 -6.73
N PHE A 473 -0.78 4.46 -7.72
CA PHE A 473 -0.41 3.85 -9.01
C PHE A 473 0.75 2.86 -8.88
N LYS A 474 1.77 3.19 -8.09
CA LYS A 474 2.91 2.28 -7.89
C LYS A 474 2.48 1.02 -7.15
N ILE A 475 1.55 1.14 -6.20
CA ILE A 475 0.98 0.01 -5.46
C ILE A 475 0.13 -0.87 -6.38
N ILE A 476 -0.78 -0.28 -7.16
CA ILE A 476 -1.61 -1.00 -8.13
C ILE A 476 -0.74 -1.76 -9.15
N GLU A 477 0.28 -1.10 -9.72
CA GLU A 477 1.23 -1.71 -10.66
C GLU A 477 2.05 -2.85 -10.06
N ALA A 478 2.36 -2.76 -8.76
CA ALA A 478 3.17 -3.76 -8.09
C ALA A 478 2.40 -5.03 -7.69
N TYR A 479 1.11 -4.90 -7.37
CA TYR A 479 0.34 -5.97 -6.73
C TYR A 479 -0.78 -6.57 -7.58
N LEU A 480 -1.30 -5.86 -8.59
CA LEU A 480 -2.35 -6.38 -9.46
C LEU A 480 -1.77 -6.79 -10.82
N SER A 481 -2.16 -7.96 -11.33
CA SER A 481 -1.69 -8.47 -12.63
C SER A 481 -1.99 -7.53 -13.80
N LEU A 482 -3.10 -6.79 -13.71
CA LEU A 482 -3.52 -5.78 -14.69
C LEU A 482 -3.14 -4.35 -14.28
N GLY A 483 -2.28 -4.17 -13.28
CA GLY A 483 -1.98 -2.88 -12.69
C GLY A 483 -1.47 -1.83 -13.70
N LYS A 484 -0.56 -2.20 -14.61
CA LYS A 484 -0.10 -1.30 -15.68
C LYS A 484 -1.23 -0.83 -16.61
N GLN A 485 -2.13 -1.75 -16.98
CA GLN A 485 -3.30 -1.41 -17.80
C GLN A 485 -4.20 -0.42 -17.05
N ILE A 486 -4.47 -0.69 -15.78
CA ILE A 486 -5.31 0.15 -14.91
C ILE A 486 -4.73 1.57 -14.78
N THR A 487 -3.41 1.70 -14.64
CA THR A 487 -2.75 3.01 -14.53
C THR A 487 -2.45 3.68 -15.88
N GLY A 488 -2.89 3.08 -16.99
CA GLY A 488 -2.70 3.63 -18.33
C GLY A 488 -1.27 3.54 -18.86
N LYS A 489 -0.39 2.74 -18.24
CA LYS A 489 0.96 2.48 -18.74
C LYS A 489 0.94 1.28 -19.70
N SER A 490 1.63 1.41 -20.83
CA SER A 490 1.81 0.27 -21.76
C SER A 490 2.65 -0.82 -21.10
N ASN A 491 2.25 -2.09 -21.33
CA ASN A 491 2.96 -3.26 -20.80
C ASN A 491 4.41 -3.34 -21.26
#